data_AF-A0A957LT21-F1
#
_entry.id   AF-A0A957LT21-F1
#
_cell.length_a   1.000
_cell.length_b   1.000
_cell.length_c   1.000
_cell.angle_alpha   90.00
_cell.angle_beta   90.00
_cell.angle_gamma   90.00
#
_symmetry.space_group_name_H-M   'P 1'
#
loop_
_entity.id
_entity.type
_entity.pdbx_description
1 polymer ?
#
loop_
_entity_poly.entity_id
_entity_poly.type
_entity_poly.pdbx_seq_one_letter_code
_entity_poly.pdbx_strand_id
1 'polypeptide(L)'
;MRIVVALGGNALLKRGEPMTHDVQRANIRVAANALAPVAREHELVLAHGNGPQVGLLALQASAYKEVEAYPLDVLGAQTEGMIGYMIEQELGNLLPFETPFATILTMVEVDPSDPAFQNPTKFVGPVYEKAEAERLKAEKGWVLKRDGAMWRRVVPSPLPKRIFEIRPIKWMLEKGTIVICAG
;
A
#
# COMPACT_ATOMS: atom_id res chain seq x y z
N MET A 1 13.35 -20.45 9.85
CA MET A 1 12.22 -20.76 8.94
C MET A 1 11.87 -19.50 8.15
N ARG A 2 11.15 -19.62 7.02
CA ARG A 2 10.66 -18.45 6.25
C ARG A 2 9.30 -18.01 6.81
N ILE A 3 9.18 -16.73 7.14
CA ILE A 3 7.95 -16.12 7.65
C ILE A 3 7.55 -14.96 6.74
N VAL A 4 6.32 -15.00 6.26
CA VAL A 4 5.70 -13.91 5.50
C VAL A 4 4.76 -13.16 6.43
N VAL A 5 5.00 -11.87 6.64
CA VAL A 5 4.14 -11.01 7.46
C VAL A 5 3.47 -9.97 6.57
N ALA A 6 2.15 -9.87 6.65
CA ALA A 6 1.39 -8.83 5.98
C ALA A 6 0.97 -7.75 6.98
N LEU A 7 1.57 -6.57 6.89
CA LEU A 7 1.21 -5.40 7.69
C LEU A 7 -0.05 -4.74 7.12
N GLY A 8 -1.13 -4.73 7.89
CA GLY A 8 -2.35 -4.04 7.46
C GLY A 8 -2.11 -2.54 7.30
N GLY A 9 -2.75 -1.89 6.31
CA GLY A 9 -2.63 -0.43 6.13
C GLY A 9 -3.04 0.37 7.38
N ASN A 10 -3.98 -0.16 8.17
CA ASN A 10 -4.39 0.42 9.46
C ASN A 10 -3.33 0.24 10.58
N ALA A 11 -2.37 -0.68 10.41
CA ALA A 11 -1.22 -0.80 11.30
C ALA A 11 -0.17 0.27 11.00
N LEU A 12 -0.15 0.80 9.77
CA LEU A 12 0.77 1.86 9.33
C LEU A 12 0.18 3.26 9.55
N LEU A 13 -1.14 3.40 9.42
CA LEU A 13 -1.85 4.64 9.73
C LEU A 13 -3.28 4.32 10.19
N LYS A 14 -3.58 4.55 11.47
CA LYS A 14 -4.86 4.13 12.06
C LYS A 14 -5.97 5.08 11.65
N ARG A 15 -7.21 4.57 11.67
CA ARG A 15 -8.39 5.37 11.38
C ARG A 15 -8.50 6.53 12.38
N GLY A 16 -8.62 7.74 11.85
CA GLY A 16 -8.77 8.97 12.65
C GLY A 16 -7.45 9.63 13.03
N GLU A 17 -6.30 8.99 12.78
CA GLU A 17 -5.02 9.65 12.96
C GLU A 17 -4.74 10.66 11.81
N PRO A 18 -4.00 11.74 12.08
CA PRO A 18 -3.50 12.62 11.04
C PRO A 18 -2.64 11.86 10.02
N MET A 19 -2.88 12.09 8.73
CA MET A 19 -2.10 11.51 7.63
C MET A 19 -0.75 12.22 7.46
N THR A 20 0.07 12.28 8.51
CA THR A 20 1.39 12.91 8.51
C THR A 20 2.51 11.89 8.51
N HIS A 21 3.67 12.29 7.99
CA HIS A 21 4.90 11.49 8.01
C HIS A 21 5.23 11.00 9.43
N ASP A 22 5.19 11.88 10.44
CA ASP A 22 5.64 11.55 11.79
C ASP A 22 4.74 10.50 12.45
N VAL A 23 3.42 10.60 12.24
CA VAL A 23 2.46 9.59 12.72
C VAL A 23 2.70 8.24 12.05
N GLN A 24 2.87 8.25 10.73
CA GLN A 24 3.12 7.01 9.98
C GLN A 24 4.42 6.35 10.43
N ARG A 25 5.49 7.12 10.58
CA ARG A 25 6.79 6.63 11.06
C ARG A 25 6.69 6.09 12.48
N ALA A 26 5.97 6.75 13.37
CA ALA A 26 5.75 6.26 14.73
C ALA A 26 5.03 4.90 14.76
N ASN A 27 4.00 4.72 13.93
CA ASN A 27 3.30 3.43 13.79
C ASN A 27 4.21 2.35 13.18
N ILE A 28 4.99 2.68 12.15
CA ILE A 28 5.96 1.76 11.54
C ILE A 28 7.02 1.35 12.56
N ARG A 29 7.48 2.26 13.41
CA ARG A 29 8.42 1.95 14.50
C ARG A 29 7.87 0.93 15.47
N VAL A 30 6.57 0.99 15.81
CA VAL A 30 5.92 -0.02 16.66
C VAL A 30 5.98 -1.39 15.98
N ALA A 31 5.63 -1.46 14.68
CA ALA A 31 5.72 -2.70 13.91
C ALA A 31 7.17 -3.22 13.82
N ALA A 32 8.14 -2.34 13.56
CA ALA A 32 9.56 -2.69 13.47
C ALA A 32 10.09 -3.29 14.79
N ASN A 33 9.72 -2.71 15.93
CA ASN A 33 10.10 -3.26 17.24
C ASN A 33 9.55 -4.68 17.48
N ALA A 34 8.33 -4.94 17.04
CA ALA A 34 7.74 -6.28 17.12
C ALA A 34 8.37 -7.28 16.14
N LEU A 35 8.82 -6.81 14.97
CA LEU A 35 9.39 -7.64 13.91
C LEU A 35 10.89 -7.90 14.08
N ALA A 36 11.64 -7.02 14.74
CA ALA A 36 13.08 -7.17 14.89
C ALA A 36 13.52 -8.50 15.54
N PRO A 37 12.87 -9.01 16.61
CA PRO A 37 13.19 -10.35 17.14
C PRO A 37 12.94 -11.46 16.12
N VAL A 38 11.84 -11.38 15.36
CA VAL A 38 11.49 -12.35 14.31
C VAL A 38 12.57 -12.35 13.22
N ALA A 39 13.00 -11.17 12.79
CA ALA A 39 14.02 -10.99 11.75
C ALA A 39 15.41 -11.54 12.14
N ARG A 40 15.74 -11.62 13.44
CA ARG A 40 17.02 -12.16 13.92
C ARG A 40 17.08 -13.68 13.87
N GLU A 41 15.94 -14.35 13.99
CA GLU A 41 15.86 -15.81 14.10
C GLU A 41 15.33 -16.48 12.81
N HIS A 42 14.71 -15.70 11.94
CA HIS A 42 13.96 -16.21 10.78
C HIS A 42 14.23 -15.39 9.53
N GLU A 43 14.05 -16.04 8.37
CA GLU A 43 14.06 -15.35 7.09
C GLU A 43 12.71 -14.64 6.93
N LEU A 44 12.73 -13.31 6.88
CA LEU A 44 11.53 -12.48 6.96
C LEU A 44 11.19 -11.85 5.60
N VAL A 45 9.96 -12.05 5.16
CA VAL A 45 9.35 -11.35 4.03
C VAL A 45 8.23 -10.47 4.55
N LEU A 46 8.22 -9.19 4.16
CA LEU A 46 7.21 -8.23 4.58
C LEU A 46 6.36 -7.81 3.38
N ALA A 47 5.05 -7.94 3.53
CA ALA A 47 4.07 -7.28 2.69
C ALA A 47 3.35 -6.20 3.48
N HIS A 48 2.71 -5.26 2.80
CA HIS A 48 1.91 -4.25 3.46
C HIS A 48 0.67 -3.87 2.66
N GLY A 49 -0.28 -3.22 3.33
CA GLY A 49 -1.36 -2.50 2.66
C GLY A 49 -1.08 -1.00 2.60
N ASN A 50 -1.57 -0.34 1.56
CA ASN A 50 -1.32 1.08 1.28
C ASN A 50 -2.58 1.96 1.29
N GLY A 51 -3.73 1.45 1.77
CA GLY A 51 -5.04 2.10 1.61
C GLY A 51 -5.09 3.59 2.01
N PRO A 52 -4.66 3.95 3.24
CA PRO A 52 -4.58 5.36 3.64
C PRO A 52 -3.61 6.19 2.78
N GLN A 53 -2.44 5.65 2.46
CA GLN A 53 -1.35 6.33 1.75
C GLN A 53 -1.72 6.62 0.29
N VAL A 54 -2.24 5.61 -0.42
CA VAL A 54 -2.68 5.78 -1.81
C VAL A 54 -3.89 6.73 -1.89
N GLY A 55 -4.72 6.73 -0.84
CA GLY A 55 -5.81 7.70 -0.69
C GLY A 55 -5.31 9.14 -0.53
N LEU A 56 -4.27 9.36 0.28
CA LEU A 56 -3.63 10.66 0.43
C LEU A 56 -2.96 11.13 -0.87
N LEU A 57 -2.22 10.26 -1.56
CA LEU A 57 -1.61 10.59 -2.85
C LEU A 57 -2.67 10.95 -3.89
N ALA A 58 -3.79 10.22 -3.94
CA ALA A 58 -4.90 10.53 -4.83
C ALA A 58 -5.56 11.89 -4.51
N LEU A 59 -5.63 12.26 -3.23
CA LEU A 59 -6.08 13.58 -2.78
C LEU A 59 -5.14 14.68 -3.25
N GLN A 60 -3.84 14.52 -3.00
CA GLN A 60 -2.80 15.48 -3.39
C GLN A 60 -2.76 15.66 -4.91
N ALA A 61 -2.78 14.55 -5.66
CA ALA A 61 -2.83 14.58 -7.12
C ALA A 61 -4.11 15.25 -7.64
N SER A 62 -5.26 15.08 -6.96
CA SER A 62 -6.50 15.75 -7.33
C SER A 62 -6.53 17.23 -6.97
N ALA A 63 -5.70 17.69 -6.03
CA ALA A 63 -5.63 19.08 -5.61
C ALA A 63 -4.84 19.95 -6.60
N TYR A 64 -3.83 19.39 -7.26
CA TYR A 64 -3.09 20.06 -8.32
C TYR A 64 -3.88 20.01 -9.63
N LYS A 65 -4.15 21.18 -10.23
CA LYS A 65 -5.10 21.32 -11.36
C LYS A 65 -4.44 21.56 -12.72
N GLU A 66 -3.15 21.85 -12.75
CA GLU A 66 -2.45 22.20 -13.99
C GLU A 66 -2.19 20.99 -14.89
N VAL A 67 -2.16 19.78 -14.33
CA VAL A 67 -1.98 18.52 -15.06
C VAL A 67 -2.94 17.46 -14.53
N GLU A 68 -3.19 16.44 -15.36
CA GLU A 68 -4.00 15.30 -14.96
C GLU A 68 -3.31 14.48 -13.86
N ALA A 69 -4.10 13.97 -12.92
CA ALA A 69 -3.61 13.11 -11.86
C ALA A 69 -3.10 11.78 -12.44
N TYR A 70 -1.96 11.30 -11.94
CA TYR A 70 -1.49 9.95 -12.28
C TYR A 70 -2.54 8.88 -11.94
N PRO A 71 -2.58 7.79 -12.73
CA PRO A 71 -3.51 6.69 -12.49
C PRO A 71 -3.18 5.96 -11.18
N LEU A 72 -4.18 5.24 -10.65
CA LEU A 72 -4.13 4.69 -9.29
C LEU A 72 -3.07 3.62 -9.11
N ASP A 73 -2.75 2.87 -10.16
CA ASP A 73 -1.65 1.89 -10.18
C ASP A 73 -0.28 2.56 -10.01
N VAL A 74 -0.05 3.69 -10.69
CA VAL A 74 1.19 4.48 -10.53
C VAL A 74 1.27 5.09 -9.13
N LEU A 75 0.15 5.59 -8.58
CA LEU A 75 0.12 6.04 -7.18
C LEU A 75 0.36 4.86 -6.21
N GLY A 76 -0.13 3.66 -6.53
CA GLY A 76 0.17 2.44 -5.80
C GLY A 76 1.67 2.15 -5.75
N ALA A 77 2.34 2.17 -6.90
CA ALA A 77 3.79 1.99 -7.00
C ALA A 77 4.57 3.05 -6.17
N GLN A 78 4.11 4.30 -6.12
CA GLN A 78 4.70 5.33 -5.25
C GLN A 78 4.59 4.96 -3.77
N THR A 79 3.46 4.38 -3.34
CA THR A 79 3.28 3.96 -1.94
C THR A 79 4.17 2.81 -1.53
N GLU A 80 4.54 1.91 -2.45
CA GLU A 80 5.50 0.82 -2.17
C GLU A 80 6.87 1.40 -1.78
N GLY A 81 7.37 2.37 -2.56
CA GLY A 81 8.60 3.07 -2.23
C GLY A 81 8.50 3.87 -0.93
N MET A 82 7.39 4.59 -0.73
CA MET A 82 7.15 5.38 0.47
C MET A 82 7.16 4.53 1.75
N ILE A 83 6.38 3.45 1.77
CA ILE A 83 6.21 2.59 2.95
C ILE A 83 7.44 1.70 3.15
N GLY A 84 7.96 1.08 2.09
CA GLY A 84 9.14 0.24 2.15
C GLY A 84 10.35 0.99 2.69
N TYR A 85 10.60 2.21 2.23
CA TYR A 85 11.66 3.10 2.76
C TYR A 85 11.55 3.29 4.28
N MET A 86 10.35 3.57 4.80
CA MET A 86 10.16 3.76 6.24
C MET A 86 10.33 2.46 7.03
N ILE A 87 9.87 1.33 6.49
CA ILE A 87 10.06 0.01 7.12
C ILE A 87 11.54 -0.33 7.19
N GLU A 88 12.28 -0.16 6.10
CA GLU A 88 13.73 -0.41 6.06
C GLU A 88 14.48 0.45 7.06
N GLN A 89 14.16 1.74 7.15
CA GLN A 89 14.82 2.62 8.13
C GLN A 89 14.53 2.19 9.56
N GLU A 90 13.27 1.95 9.92
CA GLU A 90 12.92 1.64 11.31
C GLU A 90 13.38 0.23 11.73
N LEU A 91 13.42 -0.76 10.82
CA LEU A 91 14.01 -2.06 11.11
C LEU A 91 15.54 -2.03 11.08
N GLY A 92 16.15 -1.30 10.14
CA GLY A 92 17.59 -1.14 10.04
C GLY A 92 18.19 -0.49 11.28
N ASN A 93 17.44 0.38 11.97
CA ASN A 93 17.83 0.95 13.27
C ASN A 93 17.90 -0.09 14.41
N LEU A 94 17.28 -1.26 14.24
CA LEU A 94 17.14 -2.29 15.28
C LEU A 94 17.96 -3.55 15.00
N LEU A 95 18.41 -3.74 13.77
CA LEU A 95 19.15 -4.93 13.32
C LEU A 95 20.63 -4.60 13.07
N PRO A 96 21.52 -5.61 13.02
CA PRO A 96 22.92 -5.40 12.67
C PRO A 96 23.05 -4.65 11.34
N PHE A 97 24.06 -3.80 11.23
CA PHE A 97 24.30 -2.95 10.05
C PHE A 97 24.45 -3.76 8.75
N GLU A 98 24.97 -4.98 8.86
CA GLU A 98 25.20 -5.90 7.75
C GLU A 98 23.92 -6.60 7.28
N THR A 99 22.79 -6.45 7.99
CA THR A 99 21.51 -7.04 7.60
C THR A 99 21.04 -6.44 6.29
N PRO A 100 20.94 -7.23 5.20
CA PRO A 100 20.53 -6.69 3.91
C PRO A 100 19.01 -6.50 3.87
N PHE A 101 18.58 -5.37 3.32
CA PHE A 101 17.18 -5.06 3.05
C PHE A 101 16.97 -4.78 1.57
N ALA A 102 15.77 -5.10 1.08
CA ALA A 102 15.36 -4.69 -0.25
C ALA A 102 13.84 -4.51 -0.36
N THR A 103 13.42 -3.30 -0.69
CA THR A 103 12.06 -2.98 -1.14
C THR A 103 11.96 -3.20 -2.63
N ILE A 104 11.03 -4.05 -3.04
CA ILE A 104 10.82 -4.41 -4.43
C ILE A 104 9.46 -3.90 -4.88
N LEU A 105 9.46 -3.01 -5.87
CA LEU A 105 8.25 -2.66 -6.61
C LEU A 105 7.65 -3.93 -7.19
N THR A 106 6.40 -4.20 -6.87
CA THR A 106 5.79 -5.51 -7.09
C THR A 106 4.54 -5.41 -7.94
N MET A 107 4.62 -5.96 -9.14
CA MET A 107 3.45 -6.11 -10.01
C MET A 107 2.73 -7.43 -9.75
N VAL A 108 1.42 -7.35 -9.60
CA VAL A 108 0.54 -8.50 -9.40
C VAL A 108 -0.35 -8.67 -10.62
N GLU A 109 -0.19 -9.79 -11.31
CA GLU A 109 -1.05 -10.20 -12.41
C GLU A 109 -2.45 -10.51 -11.88
N VAL A 110 -3.46 -10.00 -12.59
CA VAL A 110 -4.88 -10.19 -12.28
C VAL A 110 -5.63 -10.58 -13.55
N ASP A 111 -6.80 -11.21 -13.40
CA ASP A 111 -7.61 -11.60 -14.56
C ASP A 111 -8.39 -10.41 -15.12
N PRO A 112 -8.22 -10.00 -16.39
CA PRO A 112 -8.99 -8.89 -16.94
C PRO A 112 -10.50 -9.18 -17.01
N SER A 113 -10.91 -10.44 -16.93
CA SER A 113 -12.31 -10.87 -16.87
C SER A 113 -12.87 -11.00 -15.44
N ASP A 114 -12.08 -10.67 -14.41
CA ASP A 114 -12.50 -10.78 -13.01
C ASP A 114 -13.79 -9.96 -12.76
N PRO A 115 -14.83 -10.55 -12.13
CA PRO A 115 -16.09 -9.86 -11.83
C PRO A 115 -15.92 -8.55 -11.05
N ALA A 116 -14.82 -8.37 -10.32
CA ALA A 116 -14.51 -7.14 -9.59
C ALA A 116 -14.37 -5.91 -10.51
N PHE A 117 -14.04 -6.09 -11.80
CA PHE A 117 -14.02 -4.99 -12.76
C PHE A 117 -15.42 -4.48 -13.11
N GLN A 118 -16.42 -5.37 -13.13
CA GLN A 118 -17.81 -5.01 -13.41
C GLN A 118 -18.52 -4.47 -12.15
N ASN A 119 -18.13 -4.94 -10.97
CA ASN A 119 -18.68 -4.46 -9.70
C ASN A 119 -17.57 -4.05 -8.70
N PRO A 120 -16.99 -2.85 -8.86
CA PRO A 120 -16.01 -2.30 -7.91
C PRO A 120 -16.57 -2.19 -6.49
N THR A 121 -15.85 -2.69 -5.49
CA THR A 121 -16.30 -2.69 -4.07
C THR A 121 -15.29 -2.07 -3.10
N LYS A 122 -14.02 -1.96 -3.49
CA LYS A 122 -12.96 -1.52 -2.57
C LYS A 122 -12.91 0.00 -2.50
N PHE A 123 -13.20 0.55 -1.32
CA PHE A 123 -13.16 1.99 -1.07
C PHE A 123 -11.73 2.55 -1.07
N VAL A 124 -11.54 3.69 -1.72
CA VAL A 124 -10.26 4.40 -1.80
C VAL A 124 -10.45 5.92 -1.70
N GLY A 125 -9.42 6.63 -1.23
CA GLY A 125 -9.44 8.10 -1.17
C GLY A 125 -10.37 8.67 -0.09
N PRO A 126 -10.78 9.95 -0.19
CA PRO A 126 -11.63 10.63 0.79
C PRO A 126 -13.12 10.27 0.61
N VAL A 127 -13.94 10.81 1.51
CA VAL A 127 -15.40 10.81 1.37
C VAL A 127 -15.89 12.14 0.77
N TYR A 128 -17.01 12.10 0.06
CA TYR A 128 -17.63 13.20 -0.69
C TYR A 128 -19.10 13.31 -0.33
N GLU A 129 -19.65 14.52 -0.44
CA GLU A 129 -21.10 14.70 -0.44
C GLU A 129 -21.71 14.19 -1.75
N LYS A 130 -23.03 13.95 -1.75
CA LYS A 130 -23.74 13.40 -2.92
C LYS A 130 -23.57 14.24 -4.18
N ALA A 131 -23.67 15.57 -4.06
CA ALA A 131 -23.55 16.46 -5.21
C ALA A 131 -22.17 16.37 -5.86
N GLU A 132 -21.12 16.37 -5.05
CA GLU A 132 -19.73 16.22 -5.50
C GLU A 132 -19.46 14.84 -6.10
N ALA A 133 -20.04 13.79 -5.50
CA ALA A 133 -19.92 12.43 -6.01
C ALA A 133 -20.51 12.28 -7.42
N GLU A 134 -21.72 12.82 -7.67
CA GLU A 134 -22.33 12.79 -9.00
C GLU A 134 -21.51 13.59 -10.02
N ARG A 135 -20.93 14.73 -9.63
CA ARG A 135 -20.02 15.50 -10.49
C ARG A 135 -18.79 14.67 -10.87
N LEU A 136 -18.11 14.08 -9.89
CA LEU A 136 -16.91 13.26 -10.12
C LEU A 136 -17.21 12.02 -10.98
N LYS A 137 -18.41 11.44 -10.84
CA LYS A 137 -18.87 10.36 -11.71
C LYS A 137 -19.02 10.81 -13.16
N ALA A 138 -19.62 11.97 -13.40
CA ALA A 138 -19.83 12.51 -14.74
C ALA A 138 -18.52 12.96 -15.42
N GLU A 139 -17.65 13.64 -14.66
CA GLU A 139 -16.41 14.21 -15.20
C GLU A 139 -15.31 13.16 -15.39
N LYS A 140 -15.18 12.22 -14.44
CA LYS A 140 -14.03 11.29 -14.38
C LYS A 140 -14.41 9.83 -14.61
N GLY A 141 -15.70 9.53 -14.81
CA GLY A 141 -16.18 8.16 -14.94
C GLY A 141 -15.98 7.32 -13.66
N TRP A 142 -15.80 7.95 -12.50
CA TRP A 142 -15.55 7.21 -11.26
C TRP A 142 -16.81 6.47 -10.81
N VAL A 143 -16.62 5.26 -10.29
CA VAL A 143 -17.67 4.53 -9.57
C VAL A 143 -17.61 4.96 -8.10
N LEU A 144 -18.68 5.58 -7.59
CA LEU A 144 -18.81 5.95 -6.18
C LEU A 144 -19.96 5.16 -5.55
N LYS A 145 -19.76 4.72 -4.31
CA LYS A 145 -20.77 4.03 -3.50
C LYS A 145 -20.91 4.73 -2.14
N ARG A 146 -22.04 4.52 -1.47
CA ARG A 146 -22.25 5.07 -0.12
C ARG A 146 -21.29 4.41 0.87
N ASP A 147 -20.61 5.24 1.65
CA ASP A 147 -19.77 4.89 2.79
C ASP A 147 -20.36 5.63 4.02
N GLY A 148 -21.34 4.98 4.65
CA GLY A 148 -22.19 5.61 5.67
C GLY A 148 -23.09 6.72 5.09
N ALA A 149 -23.03 7.92 5.67
CA ALA A 149 -23.78 9.09 5.20
C ALA A 149 -23.17 9.74 3.94
N MET A 150 -21.89 9.48 3.68
CA MET A 150 -21.11 10.09 2.60
C MET A 150 -20.92 9.11 1.43
N TRP A 151 -20.24 9.57 0.39
CA TRP A 151 -19.92 8.80 -0.81
C TRP A 151 -18.42 8.64 -0.94
N ARG A 152 -17.95 7.50 -1.42
CA ARG A 152 -16.52 7.26 -1.60
C ARG A 152 -16.27 6.50 -2.89
N ARG A 153 -15.15 6.81 -3.55
CA ARG A 153 -14.73 6.12 -4.76
C ARG A 153 -14.50 4.65 -4.43
N VAL A 154 -15.03 3.77 -5.27
CA VAL A 154 -14.73 2.35 -5.24
C VAL A 154 -13.94 1.97 -6.48
N VAL A 155 -13.02 1.02 -6.31
CA VAL A 155 -12.20 0.47 -7.40
C VAL A 155 -12.30 -1.05 -7.43
N PRO A 156 -12.02 -1.66 -8.59
CA PRO A 156 -11.89 -3.11 -8.69
C PRO A 156 -10.87 -3.64 -7.69
N SER A 157 -11.15 -4.80 -7.11
CA SER A 157 -10.22 -5.55 -6.26
C SER A 157 -10.19 -7.01 -6.71
N PRO A 158 -9.66 -7.28 -7.93
CA PRO A 158 -9.63 -8.61 -8.51
C PRO A 158 -8.73 -9.56 -7.71
N LEU A 159 -8.91 -10.87 -7.90
CA LEU A 159 -8.07 -11.87 -7.25
C LEU A 159 -6.66 -11.87 -7.85
N PRO A 160 -5.61 -11.88 -7.01
CA PRO A 160 -4.23 -11.95 -7.48
C PRO A 160 -3.92 -13.33 -8.08
N LYS A 161 -3.26 -13.38 -9.23
CA LYS A 161 -2.84 -14.63 -9.89
C LYS A 161 -1.36 -14.92 -9.68
N ARG A 162 -0.49 -13.93 -9.93
CA ARG A 162 0.97 -14.13 -9.90
C ARG A 162 1.70 -12.83 -9.56
N ILE A 163 2.79 -12.96 -8.79
CA ILE A 163 3.76 -11.88 -8.56
C ILE A 163 4.81 -11.94 -9.67
N PHE A 164 5.00 -10.84 -10.40
CA PHE A 164 5.95 -10.78 -11.52
C PHE A 164 7.41 -10.88 -11.03
N GLU A 165 7.72 -10.17 -9.94
CA GLU A 165 9.05 -10.09 -9.30
C GLU A 165 9.38 -11.30 -8.40
N ILE A 166 8.62 -12.40 -8.49
CA ILE A 166 8.81 -13.56 -7.60
C ILE A 166 10.23 -14.17 -7.70
N ARG A 167 10.87 -14.06 -8.87
CA ARG A 167 12.24 -14.57 -9.08
C ARG A 167 13.28 -13.73 -8.32
N PRO A 168 13.40 -12.41 -8.54
CA PRO A 168 14.34 -11.59 -7.78
C PRO A 168 14.06 -11.63 -6.26
N ILE A 169 12.79 -11.66 -5.84
CA ILE A 169 12.43 -11.87 -4.43
C ILE A 169 13.08 -13.14 -3.88
N LYS A 170 12.93 -14.29 -4.56
CA LYS A 170 13.55 -15.56 -4.14
C LYS A 170 15.08 -15.48 -4.09
N TRP A 171 15.73 -14.86 -5.08
CA TRP A 171 17.18 -14.74 -5.11
C TRP A 171 17.72 -13.96 -3.91
N MET A 172 17.05 -12.88 -3.51
CA MET A 172 17.47 -12.07 -2.36
C MET A 172 17.25 -12.81 -1.04
N LEU A 173 16.15 -13.56 -0.92
CA LEU A 173 15.89 -14.39 0.25
C LEU A 173 16.96 -15.48 0.43
N GLU A 174 17.42 -16.10 -0.65
CA GLU A 174 18.55 -17.05 -0.63
C GLU A 174 19.87 -16.43 -0.13
N LYS A 175 19.98 -15.09 -0.14
CA LYS A 175 21.12 -14.32 0.40
C LYS A 175 20.86 -13.74 1.79
N GLY A 176 19.77 -14.14 2.45
CA GLY A 176 19.42 -13.65 3.79
C GLY A 176 18.91 -12.21 3.80
N THR A 177 18.50 -11.66 2.66
CA THR A 177 17.91 -10.32 2.58
C THR A 177 16.51 -10.32 3.14
N ILE A 178 16.19 -9.34 3.99
CA ILE A 178 14.81 -9.05 4.39
C ILE A 178 14.15 -8.31 3.22
N VAL A 179 13.16 -8.94 2.61
CA VAL A 179 12.49 -8.39 1.41
C VAL A 179 11.15 -7.78 1.79
N ILE A 180 10.93 -6.52 1.40
CA ILE A 180 9.64 -5.84 1.45
C ILE A 180 9.06 -5.86 0.03
N CYS A 181 7.87 -6.42 -0.16
CA CYS A 181 7.25 -6.59 -1.49
C CYS A 181 5.72 -6.72 -1.39
N ALA A 182 5.02 -6.68 -2.51
CA ALA A 182 3.56 -6.80 -2.59
C ALA A 182 2.82 -5.79 -1.69
N GLY A 183 3.22 -4.51 -1.81
CA GLY A 183 2.78 -3.38 -0.98
C GLY A 183 1.52 -2.65 -1.44
#